data_AF-A0A699U3C4-F1
#
_entry.id   AF-A0A699U3C4-F1
#
_cell.length_a   1.000
_cell.length_b   1.000
_cell.length_c   1.000
_cell.angle_alpha   90.00
_cell.angle_beta   90.00
_cell.angle_gamma   90.00
#
_symmetry.space_group_name_H-M   'P 1'
#
loop_
_entity.id
_entity.type
_entity.pdbx_description
1 polymer ?
#
loop_
_entity_poly.entity_id
_entity_poly.type
_entity_poly.pdbx_seq_one_letter_code
_entity_poly.pdbx_strand_id
1 'polypeptide(L)' 'MLEHVPDPSSVIRACYKMVKPGGQVFFSTINRNPKAYLFAIIGAEYIMNLLPRGTHDFKKFIRPSELGAWSR' A
#
# COMPACT_ATOMS: atom_id res chain seq x y z
N MET A 1 1.72 -3.05 4.15
CA MET A 1 3.20 -3.10 4.34
C MET A 1 3.87 -1.87 3.74
N LEU A 2 3.76 -1.63 2.42
CA LEU A 2 4.34 -0.45 1.76
C LEU A 2 3.70 0.86 2.27
N GLU A 3 2.41 0.86 2.56
CA GLU A 3 1.68 1.96 3.19
C GLU A 3 2.03 2.17 4.67
N HIS A 4 2.90 1.35 5.26
CA HIS A 4 3.33 1.49 6.65
C HIS A 4 4.79 1.91 6.80
N VAL A 5 5.53 2.07 5.70
CA VAL A 5 6.92 2.56 5.73
C VAL A 5 6.99 4.05 5.37
N PRO A 6 8.01 4.79 5.87
CA PRO A 6 8.16 6.21 5.57
C PRO A 6 8.47 6.53 4.10
N ASP A 7 9.29 5.69 3.44
CA ASP A 7 9.63 5.82 2.02
C ASP A 7 9.40 4.49 1.29
N PRO A 8 8.22 4.27 0.68
CA PRO A 8 7.91 3.07 -0.09
C PRO A 8 8.88 2.83 -1.27
N SER A 9 9.40 3.91 -1.87
CA SER A 9 10.31 3.81 -3.01
C SER A 9 11.65 3.18 -2.61
N SER A 10 12.11 3.39 -1.37
CA SER A 10 13.33 2.75 -0.85
C SER A 10 13.20 1.23 -0.77
N VAL A 11 12.03 0.73 -0.35
CA VAL A 11 11.73 -0.71 -0.26
C VAL A 11 11.73 -1.34 -1.63
N ILE A 12 11.08 -0.69 -2.61
CA ILE A 12 11.05 -1.16 -4.00
C ILE A 12 12.47 -1.26 -4.58
N ARG A 13 13.30 -0.22 -4.37
CA ARG A 13 14.70 -0.21 -4.80
C ARG A 13 15.52 -1.32 -4.12
N ALA A 14 15.29 -1.58 -2.83
CA ALA A 14 15.97 -2.64 -2.11
C ALA A 14 15.60 -4.02 -2.66
N CYS A 15 14.31 -4.29 -2.90
CA CYS A 15 13.86 -5.53 -3.52
C CYS A 15 14.45 -5.72 -4.92
N TYR A 16 14.49 -4.67 -5.74
CA TYR A 16 15.11 -4.71 -7.07
C TYR A 16 16.59 -5.07 -7.03
N LYS A 17 17.36 -4.55 -6.06
CA LYS A 17 18.78 -4.89 -5.91
C LYS A 17 19.02 -6.33 -5.46
N MET A 18 18.08 -6.91 -4.73
CA MET A 18 18.21 -8.23 -4.10
C MET A 18 17.68 -9.37 -4.97
N VAL A 19 16.82 -9.08 -5.94
CA VAL A 19 16.25 -10.11 -6.82
C VAL A 19 17.33 -10.66 -7.75
N LYS A 20 17.31 -11.98 -7.99
CA LYS A 20 18.20 -12.61 -8.97
C LYS A 20 17.96 -12.03 -10.37
N PRO A 21 18.96 -12.00 -11.26
CA PRO A 21 18.76 -11.59 -12.65
C PRO A 21 17.60 -12.36 -13.30
N GLY A 22 16.66 -11.64 -13.92
CA GLY A 22 15.44 -12.19 -14.51
C GLY A 22 14.33 -12.57 -13.51
N GLY A 23 14.55 -12.38 -12.21
CA GLY A 23 13.53 -12.61 -11.20
C GLY A 23 12.45 -11.52 -11.16
N GLN A 24 11.30 -11.87 -10.62
CA GLN A 24 10.13 -10.99 -10.54
C GLN A 24 9.85 -10.61 -9.09
N VAL A 25 9.44 -9.36 -8.87
CA VAL A 25 9.00 -8.85 -7.58
C VAL A 25 7.56 -8.37 -7.71
N PHE A 26 6.70 -8.81 -6.79
CA PHE A 26 5.30 -8.44 -6.75
C PHE A 26 5.02 -7.59 -5.51
N PHE A 27 4.25 -6.53 -5.71
CA PHE A 27 3.81 -5.65 -4.64
C PHE A 27 2.29 -5.54 -4.64
N SER A 28 1.70 -5.57 -3.44
CA SER A 28 0.28 -5.32 -3.23
C SER A 28 0.10 -4.17 -2.23
N THR A 29 -0.90 -3.33 -2.47
CA THR A 29 -1.23 -2.17 -1.64
C THR A 29 -2.69 -1.81 -1.82
N ILE A 30 -3.24 -1.09 -0.84
CA ILE A 30 -4.58 -0.50 -0.95
C ILE A 30 -4.50 0.75 -1.84
N ASN A 31 -5.37 0.81 -2.86
CA ASN A 31 -5.48 1.95 -3.76
C ASN A 31 -6.09 3.16 -3.03
N ARG A 32 -5.42 4.31 -3.08
CA ARG A 32 -5.95 5.57 -2.53
C ARG A 32 -7.06 6.15 -3.40
N ASN A 33 -8.27 5.64 -3.19
CA ASN A 33 -9.50 6.12 -3.81
C ASN A 33 -10.68 6.16 -2.81
N PRO A 34 -11.77 6.90 -3.10
CA PRO A 34 -12.90 7.03 -2.18
C PRO A 34 -13.60 5.70 -1.84
N LYS A 35 -13.61 4.73 -2.77
CA LYS A 35 -14.21 3.41 -2.52
C LYS A 35 -13.41 2.66 -1.43
N ALA A 36 -12.09 2.65 -1.53
CA ALA A 36 -11.22 2.04 -0.53
C ALA A 36 -11.36 2.70 0.83
N TYR A 37 -11.51 4.03 0.89
CA TYR A 37 -11.82 4.72 2.15
C TYR A 37 -13.14 4.22 2.77
N LEU A 38 -14.19 4.15 1.96
CA LEU A 38 -15.50 3.68 2.43
C LEU A 38 -15.45 2.25 2.95
N PHE A 39 -14.79 1.33 2.24
CA PHE A 39 -14.76 -0.08 2.65
C PHE A 39 -13.76 -0.37 3.77
N ALA A 40 -12.51 0.10 3.65
CA ALA A 40 -11.43 -0.26 4.57
C ALA A 40 -11.49 0.52 5.89
N ILE A 41 -11.91 1.78 5.86
CA ILE A 41 -12.00 2.60 7.07
C ILE A 41 -13.44 2.56 7.59
N ILE A 42 -14.39 3.17 6.88
CA ILE A 42 -15.77 3.28 7.37
C ILE A 42 -16.39 1.88 7.59
N GLY A 43 -16.31 1.01 6.58
CA GLY A 43 -16.87 -0.33 6.63
C GLY A 43 -16.20 -1.19 7.72
N ALA A 44 -14.90 -1.45 7.58
CA ALA A 44 -14.22 -2.40 8.45
C ALA A 44 -13.97 -1.89 9.87
N GLU A 45 -13.60 -0.61 10.06
CA GLU A 45 -13.24 -0.09 11.38
C GLU A 45 -14.42 0.51 12.14
N TYR A 46 -15.35 1.18 11.46
CA TYR A 46 -16.43 1.93 12.14
C TYR A 46 -17.76 1.19 12.18
N ILE A 47 -18.13 0.49 11.09
CA ILE A 47 -19.42 -0.21 10.98
C ILE A 47 -19.30 -1.64 11.50
N MET A 48 -18.35 -2.41 10.94
CA MET A 48 -18.24 -3.84 11.23
C MET A 48 -17.37 -4.15 12.45
N ASN A 49 -16.62 -3.18 12.97
CA ASN A 49 -15.65 -3.34 14.07
C ASN A 49 -14.71 -4.56 13.87
N LEU A 50 -14.35 -4.87 12.63
CA LEU A 50 -13.43 -5.98 12.31
C LEU A 50 -11.99 -5.63 12.67
N LEU A 51 -11.68 -4.34 12.73
CA LEU A 51 -10.36 -3.82 13.04
C LEU A 51 -10.48 -2.64 14.02
N PRO A 52 -9.47 -2.42 14.88
CA PRO A 52 -9.41 -1.22 15.70
C PRO A 52 -9.51 0.06 14.87
N ARG A 53 -10.18 1.08 15.39
CA ARG A 53 -10.23 2.39 14.73
C ARG A 53 -8.84 2.99 14.62
N GLY A 54 -8.54 3.58 13.48
CA GLY A 54 -7.23 4.13 13.16
C GLY A 54 -6.22 3.10 12.67
N THR A 55 -6.67 1.88 12.34
CA THR A 55 -5.80 0.85 11.73
C THR A 55 -5.30 1.32 10.36
N HIS A 56 -6.17 1.94 9.57
CA HIS A 56 -5.83 2.47 8.26
C HIS A 56 -5.76 4.00 8.26
N ASP A 57 -4.68 4.52 7.68
CA ASP A 57 -4.54 5.93 7.35
C ASP A 57 -4.66 6.10 5.83
N PHE A 58 -5.76 6.74 5.40
CA PHE A 58 -6.04 6.97 3.99
C PHE A 58 -4.93 7.74 3.26
N LYS A 59 -4.19 8.61 3.96
CA LYS A 59 -3.09 9.37 3.35
C LYS A 59 -1.95 8.46 2.93
N LYS A 60 -1.76 7.35 3.65
CA LYS A 60 -0.70 6.36 3.41
C LYS A 60 -1.04 5.36 2.31
N PHE A 61 -2.31 5.28 1.88
CA PHE A 61 -2.67 4.45 0.74
C PHE A 61 -1.93 4.94 -0.52
N ILE A 62 -1.62 4.01 -1.42
CA ILE A 62 -0.75 4.24 -2.56
C ILE A 62 -1.59 4.15 -3.84
N ARG A 63 -1.49 5.16 -4.72
CA ARG A 63 -2.15 5.12 -6.03
C ARG A 63 -1.37 4.22 -6.99
N PRO A 64 -2.04 3.58 -7.97
CA PRO A 64 -1.35 2.83 -9.03
C PRO A 64 -0.30 3.64 -9.78
N SER A 65 -0.53 4.94 -10.00
CA SER A 65 0.44 5.83 -10.64
C SER A 65 1.69 6.07 -9.80
N GLU A 66 1.57 6.13 -8.47
CA GLU A 66 2.70 6.29 -7.56
C GLU A 66 3.55 5.01 -7.54
N LEU A 67 2.91 3.85 -7.37
CA LEU A 67 3.60 2.56 -7.42
C LEU A 67 4.27 2.31 -8.77
N GLY A 68 3.59 2.65 -9.87
CA GLY A 68 4.13 2.55 -11.22
C GLY A 68 5.31 3.49 -11.47
N ALA A 69 5.33 4.68 -10.87
CA ALA A 69 6.46 5.61 -10.97
C ALA A 69 7.71 5.12 -10.23
N TRP A 70 7.55 4.40 -9.11
CA TRP A 70 8.69 3.86 -8.33
C TRP A 70 9.26 2.55 -8.89
N SER A 71 8.52 1.88 -9.76
CA SER A 71 8.85 0.53 -10.27
C SER A 71 9.38 0.54 -11.71
N ARG A 72 9.65 1.72 -12.26
CA ARG A 72 10.25 1.94 -13.58
C ARG A 72 11.68 2.44 -13.41
#